data_AF-A0A7S2IBS3-F1
#
_entry.id   AF-A0A7S2IBS3-F1
#
_cell.length_a   1.000
_cell.length_b   1.000
_cell.length_c   1.000
_cell.angle_alpha   90.00
_cell.angle_beta   90.00
_cell.angle_gamma   90.00
#
_symmetry.space_group_name_H-M   'P 1'
#
loop_
_entity.id
_entity.type
_entity.pdbx_description
1 polymer ?
#
loop_
_entity_poly.entity_id
_entity_poly.type
_entity_poly.pdbx_seq_one_letter_code
_entity_poly.pdbx_strand_id
1 'polypeptide(L)'
;FVLVLAAGGLASAEENAFIGPHPHVLDAFGAKNAARILERDEWWRLATPMVLHAGVLHLCGNLLMQLRTGVMLELLWGHSAWLAIYIASGVYASLASCVVLPGRLGVGSSGALCGLFGAWFAFTLITWNQTLPLDVRDRNQQVMAIGFCIALIALLSFTPLVDFAAHLGGLAAGGTVAMVLFAGRLQHG
;
A
#
# COMPACT_ATOMS: atom_id res chain seq x y z
N PHE A 1 6.37 14.58 -4.89
CA PHE A 1 7.80 14.35 -5.16
C PHE A 1 8.51 15.62 -5.60
N VAL A 2 8.14 16.23 -6.73
CA VAL A 2 8.77 17.49 -7.24
C VAL A 2 8.82 18.60 -6.19
N LEU A 3 7.70 18.88 -5.50
CA LEU A 3 7.65 19.90 -4.44
C LEU A 3 8.60 19.62 -3.27
N VAL A 4 8.77 18.35 -2.89
CA VAL A 4 9.66 17.94 -1.79
C VAL A 4 11.12 18.17 -2.20
N LEU A 5 11.48 17.81 -3.44
CA LEU A 5 12.81 18.08 -3.99
C LEU A 5 13.09 19.58 -4.14
N ALA A 6 12.11 20.36 -4.59
CA ALA A 6 12.25 21.81 -4.70
C ALA A 6 12.49 22.48 -3.35
N ALA A 7 11.93 21.93 -2.26
CA ALA A 7 12.05 22.49 -0.93
C ALA A 7 13.39 22.19 -0.24
N GLY A 8 14.05 21.08 -0.57
CA GLY A 8 15.24 20.65 0.19
C GLY A 8 16.34 19.96 -0.60
N GLY A 9 16.22 19.82 -1.91
CA GLY A 9 17.25 19.21 -2.76
C GLY A 9 17.34 17.69 -2.65
N LEU A 10 18.43 17.12 -3.18
CA LEU A 10 18.75 15.70 -3.12
C LEU A 10 19.73 15.43 -1.98
N ALA A 11 19.44 14.41 -1.18
CA ALA A 11 20.35 13.93 -0.16
C ALA A 11 21.49 13.09 -0.77
N SER A 12 22.57 12.92 0.00
CA SER A 12 23.63 11.98 -0.36
C SER A 12 23.10 10.54 -0.36
N ALA A 13 23.76 9.63 -1.08
CA ALA A 13 23.37 8.22 -1.10
C ALA A 13 23.52 7.53 0.26
N GLU A 14 24.40 8.05 1.13
CA GLU A 14 24.58 7.58 2.51
C GLU A 14 23.37 7.91 3.38
N GLU A 15 22.76 9.08 3.18
CA GLU A 15 21.58 9.52 3.92
C GLU A 15 20.28 8.94 3.33
N ASN A 16 20.20 8.82 2.00
CA ASN A 16 19.03 8.30 1.30
C ASN A 16 19.42 7.48 0.05
N ALA A 17 19.37 6.16 0.20
CA ALA A 17 19.70 5.20 -0.85
C ALA A 17 18.72 5.21 -2.05
N PHE A 18 17.55 5.86 -1.96
CA PHE A 18 16.54 5.84 -3.01
C PHE A 18 16.71 6.92 -4.10
N ILE A 19 17.78 7.72 -4.03
CA ILE A 19 17.99 8.89 -4.91
C ILE A 19 16.82 9.86 -4.74
N GLY A 20 16.82 10.59 -3.62
CA GLY A 20 15.67 11.38 -3.20
C GLY A 20 16.00 12.48 -2.19
N PRO A 21 14.96 13.14 -1.66
CA PRO A 21 15.11 14.27 -0.73
C PRO A 21 15.67 13.83 0.62
N HIS A 22 16.15 14.80 1.40
CA HIS A 22 16.52 14.55 2.80
C HIS A 22 15.32 14.06 3.63
N PRO A 23 15.49 13.09 4.54
CA PRO A 23 14.41 12.59 5.40
C PRO A 23 13.72 13.67 6.21
N HIS A 24 14.45 14.70 6.68
CA HIS A 24 13.84 15.80 7.44
C HIS A 24 12.86 16.64 6.60
N VAL A 25 13.07 16.71 5.27
CA VAL A 25 12.15 17.39 4.35
C VAL A 25 10.89 16.56 4.16
N LEU A 26 11.02 15.22 4.05
CA LEU A 26 9.88 14.32 4.04
C LEU A 26 9.06 14.42 5.33
N ASP A 27 9.71 14.51 6.48
CA ASP A 27 9.06 14.72 7.78
C ASP A 27 8.31 16.07 7.82
N ALA A 28 8.89 17.15 7.30
CA ALA A 28 8.22 18.44 7.19
C ALA A 28 6.97 18.39 6.31
N PHE A 29 7.00 17.60 5.22
CA PHE A 29 5.88 17.44 4.28
C PHE A 29 4.80 16.43 4.71
N GLY A 30 4.97 15.77 5.87
CA GLY A 30 3.95 14.86 6.38
C GLY A 30 4.24 13.39 6.25
N ALA A 31 5.51 12.99 6.23
CA ALA A 31 5.84 11.58 6.43
C ALA A 31 5.26 11.08 7.75
N LYS A 32 4.97 9.77 7.81
CA LYS A 32 4.49 9.10 9.00
C LYS A 32 5.54 9.28 10.08
N ASN A 33 5.16 9.93 11.16
CA ASN A 33 5.99 10.16 12.34
C ASN A 33 5.12 9.95 13.58
N ALA A 34 5.31 8.82 14.27
CA ALA A 34 4.41 8.40 15.36
C ALA A 34 4.44 9.40 16.53
N ALA A 35 5.61 9.95 16.87
CA ALA A 35 5.75 10.95 17.91
C ALA A 35 4.94 12.21 17.58
N ARG A 36 5.03 12.74 16.35
CA ARG A 36 4.25 13.92 15.94
C ARG A 36 2.75 13.65 15.88
N ILE A 37 2.35 12.44 15.46
CA ILE A 37 0.93 12.06 15.47
C ILE A 37 0.37 12.09 16.89
N LEU A 38 1.08 11.50 17.86
CA LEU A 38 0.61 11.34 19.23
C LEU A 38 0.79 12.59 20.10
N GLU A 39 1.91 13.29 19.97
CA GLU A 39 2.29 14.40 20.86
C GLU A 39 1.85 15.76 20.33
N ARG A 40 1.52 15.86 19.03
CA ARG A 40 1.17 17.13 18.37
C ARG A 40 -0.14 17.08 17.60
N ASP A 41 -0.92 16.01 17.76
CA ASP A 41 -2.20 15.81 17.06
C ASP A 41 -2.11 15.94 15.53
N GLU A 42 -0.96 15.59 14.95
CA GLU A 42 -0.74 15.66 13.50
C GLU A 42 -1.35 14.42 12.78
N TRP A 43 -2.61 14.11 13.05
CA TRP A 43 -3.36 12.93 12.57
C TRP A 43 -3.39 12.79 11.04
N TRP A 44 -3.28 13.91 10.32
CA TRP A 44 -3.17 13.95 8.87
C TRP A 44 -1.96 13.17 8.33
N ARG A 45 -0.92 12.96 9.15
CA ARG A 45 0.25 12.09 8.86
C ARG A 45 -0.08 10.61 8.76
N LEU A 46 -1.29 10.19 9.07
CA LEU A 46 -1.75 8.84 8.77
C LEU A 46 -2.06 8.67 7.27
N ALA A 47 -2.46 9.76 6.59
CA ALA A 47 -2.88 9.72 5.19
C ALA A 47 -1.86 10.33 4.22
N THR A 48 -1.21 11.44 4.58
CA THR A 48 -0.23 12.11 3.69
C THR A 48 0.96 11.26 3.24
N PRO A 49 1.44 10.24 3.98
CA PRO A 49 2.55 9.40 3.52
C PRO A 49 2.29 8.74 2.16
N MET A 50 1.02 8.45 1.83
CA MET A 50 0.62 7.80 0.57
C MET A 50 1.08 8.55 -0.68
N VAL A 51 1.23 9.88 -0.59
CA VAL A 51 1.62 10.74 -1.73
C VAL A 51 3.08 11.18 -1.68
N LEU A 52 3.80 10.83 -0.61
CA LEU A 52 5.22 11.10 -0.44
C LEU A 52 6.04 9.88 -0.86
N HIS A 53 7.24 10.09 -1.39
CA HIS A 53 8.10 9.01 -1.83
C HIS A 53 9.55 9.31 -1.46
N ALA A 54 10.25 8.27 -1.02
CA ALA A 54 11.62 8.37 -0.52
C ALA A 54 12.63 8.73 -1.61
N GLY A 55 12.32 8.47 -2.88
CA GLY A 55 13.22 8.74 -4.00
C GLY A 55 12.65 8.26 -5.33
N VAL A 56 13.40 8.48 -6.41
CA VAL A 56 12.96 8.15 -7.78
C VAL A 56 12.68 6.66 -7.93
N LEU A 57 13.57 5.80 -7.43
CA LEU A 57 13.40 4.34 -7.53
C LEU A 57 12.14 3.88 -6.79
N HIS A 58 11.91 4.43 -5.60
CA HIS A 58 10.74 4.12 -4.80
C HIS A 58 9.44 4.59 -5.48
N LEU A 59 9.44 5.80 -6.05
CA LEU A 59 8.31 6.33 -6.83
C LEU A 59 8.01 5.47 -8.06
N CYS A 60 9.02 5.14 -8.87
CA CYS A 60 8.85 4.33 -10.07
C CYS A 60 8.29 2.94 -9.76
N GLY A 61 8.78 2.29 -8.70
CA GLY A 61 8.26 0.98 -8.27
C GLY A 61 6.78 1.03 -7.88
N ASN A 62 6.38 2.05 -7.11
CA ASN A 62 4.98 2.25 -6.74
C ASN A 62 4.11 2.56 -7.96
N LEU A 63 4.55 3.47 -8.84
CA LEU A 63 3.80 3.83 -10.05
C LEU A 63 3.63 2.64 -10.99
N LEU A 64 4.67 1.84 -11.21
CA LEU A 64 4.57 0.65 -12.05
C LEU A 64 3.52 -0.33 -11.51
N MET A 65 3.54 -0.58 -10.19
CA MET A 65 2.56 -1.45 -9.55
C MET A 65 1.15 -0.87 -9.58
N GLN A 66 1.01 0.42 -9.32
CA GLN A 66 -0.24 1.17 -9.37
C GLN A 66 -0.86 1.14 -10.77
N LEU A 67 -0.05 1.34 -11.82
CA LEU A 67 -0.52 1.31 -13.21
C LEU A 67 -0.87 -0.10 -13.67
N ARG A 68 -0.09 -1.12 -13.26
CA ARG A 68 -0.33 -2.50 -13.70
C ARG A 68 -1.51 -3.14 -12.98
N THR A 69 -1.54 -3.02 -11.66
CA THR A 69 -2.46 -3.74 -10.78
C THR A 69 -3.57 -2.82 -10.31
N GLY A 70 -3.25 -1.58 -9.91
CA GLY A 70 -4.24 -0.61 -9.45
C GLY A 70 -5.31 -0.34 -10.53
N VAL A 71 -4.91 0.00 -11.75
CA VAL A 71 -5.85 0.25 -12.87
C VAL A 71 -6.69 -0.99 -13.20
N MET A 72 -6.08 -2.17 -13.22
CA MET A 72 -6.79 -3.43 -13.47
C MET A 72 -7.90 -3.66 -12.42
N LEU A 73 -7.59 -3.43 -11.14
CA LEU A 73 -8.53 -3.61 -10.04
C LEU A 73 -9.60 -2.51 -10.01
N GLU A 74 -9.25 -1.29 -10.40
CA GLU A 74 -10.20 -0.18 -10.53
C GLU A 74 -11.25 -0.48 -11.61
N LEU A 75 -10.83 -1.04 -12.75
CA LEU A 75 -11.75 -1.48 -13.81
C LEU A 75 -12.64 -2.64 -13.36
N LEU A 76 -12.14 -3.52 -12.48
CA LEU A 76 -12.87 -4.68 -11.96
C LEU A 76 -13.88 -4.31 -10.88
N TRP A 77 -13.55 -3.38 -9.99
CA TRP A 77 -14.34 -3.04 -8.80
C TRP A 77 -15.12 -1.74 -8.92
N GLY A 78 -14.78 -0.91 -9.91
CA GLY A 78 -15.23 0.46 -10.01
C GLY A 78 -14.46 1.42 -9.10
N HIS A 79 -14.43 2.70 -9.51
CA HIS A 79 -13.65 3.76 -8.87
C HIS A 79 -13.90 3.90 -7.36
N SER A 80 -15.16 3.82 -6.92
CA SER A 80 -15.53 4.05 -5.51
C SER A 80 -15.01 2.96 -4.57
N ALA A 81 -15.17 1.69 -4.95
CA ALA A 81 -14.70 0.57 -4.14
C ALA A 81 -13.17 0.54 -4.11
N TRP A 82 -12.54 0.77 -5.26
CA TRP A 82 -11.09 0.87 -5.37
C TRP A 82 -10.52 1.97 -4.47
N LEU A 83 -11.09 3.18 -4.52
CA LEU A 83 -10.62 4.31 -3.73
C LEU A 83 -10.82 4.07 -2.23
N ALA A 84 -11.96 3.50 -1.83
CA ALA A 84 -12.23 3.18 -0.43
C ALA A 84 -11.21 2.18 0.13
N ILE A 85 -10.92 1.10 -0.61
CA ILE A 85 -9.90 0.11 -0.24
C ILE A 85 -8.53 0.78 -0.15
N TYR A 86 -8.14 1.55 -1.17
CA TYR A 86 -6.82 2.17 -1.25
C TYR A 86 -6.55 3.12 -0.07
N ILE A 87 -7.47 4.04 0.20
CA ILE A 87 -7.33 5.03 1.27
C ILE A 87 -7.37 4.35 2.64
N ALA A 88 -8.30 3.43 2.87
CA ALA A 88 -8.38 2.70 4.14
C ALA A 88 -7.09 1.91 4.39
N SER A 89 -6.61 1.16 3.41
CA SER A 89 -5.36 0.41 3.52
C SER A 89 -4.15 1.30 3.78
N GLY A 90 -4.06 2.47 3.14
CA GLY A 90 -2.97 3.41 3.39
C GLY A 90 -2.96 3.98 4.81
N VAL A 91 -4.14 4.34 5.34
CA VAL A 91 -4.28 4.81 6.73
C VAL A 91 -3.95 3.70 7.72
N TYR A 92 -4.48 2.50 7.52
CA TYR A 92 -4.20 1.36 8.40
C TYR A 92 -2.75 0.87 8.30
N ALA A 93 -2.10 1.03 7.15
CA ALA A 93 -0.67 0.80 7.00
C ALA A 93 0.14 1.77 7.89
N SER A 94 -0.17 3.07 7.84
CA SER A 94 0.45 4.06 8.71
C SER A 94 0.21 3.76 10.19
N LEU A 95 -1.02 3.38 10.56
CA LEU A 95 -1.38 2.99 11.93
C LEU A 95 -0.58 1.77 12.40
N ALA A 96 -0.56 0.69 11.62
CA ALA A 96 0.20 -0.52 11.95
C ALA A 96 1.69 -0.21 12.14
N SER A 97 2.25 0.63 11.27
CA SER A 97 3.63 1.08 11.41
C SER A 97 3.87 2.00 12.61
N CYS A 98 2.91 2.82 13.03
CA CYS A 98 3.02 3.58 14.28
C CYS A 98 3.12 2.64 15.50
N VAL A 99 2.38 1.53 15.48
CA VAL A 99 2.35 0.57 16.60
C VAL A 99 3.60 -0.30 16.63
N VAL A 100 4.01 -0.85 15.48
CA VAL A 100 5.09 -1.85 15.40
C VAL A 100 6.46 -1.19 15.23
N LEU A 101 6.54 -0.08 14.49
CA LEU A 101 7.78 0.63 14.15
C LEU A 101 7.65 2.15 14.44
N PRO A 102 7.38 2.56 15.69
CA PRO A 102 7.08 3.96 16.02
C PRO A 102 8.20 4.95 15.63
N GLY A 103 9.46 4.54 15.75
CA GLY A 103 10.62 5.37 15.40
C GLY A 103 10.94 5.44 13.90
N ARG A 104 10.25 4.69 13.05
CA ARG A 104 10.50 4.69 11.60
C ARG A 104 9.74 5.83 10.94
N LEU A 105 10.45 6.67 10.19
CA LEU A 105 9.80 7.64 9.29
C LEU A 105 9.23 6.89 8.07
N GLY A 106 7.93 7.04 7.81
CA GLY A 106 7.24 6.28 6.74
C GLY A 106 6.76 7.18 5.59
N VAL A 107 7.00 6.76 4.35
CA VAL A 107 6.47 7.38 3.12
C VAL A 107 6.19 6.29 2.09
N GLY A 108 5.35 6.60 1.11
CA GLY A 108 5.06 5.74 -0.04
C GLY A 108 3.64 5.21 -0.02
N SER A 109 3.12 4.93 -1.22
CA SER A 109 1.83 4.27 -1.41
C SER A 109 1.87 2.76 -1.21
N SER A 110 3.02 2.17 -0.88
CA SER A 110 3.20 0.72 -0.91
C SER A 110 2.31 -0.02 0.09
N GLY A 111 2.01 0.58 1.24
CA GLY A 111 1.01 0.05 2.18
C GLY A 111 -0.40 -0.02 1.58
N ALA A 112 -0.83 1.04 0.88
CA ALA A 112 -2.12 1.05 0.17
C ALA A 112 -2.14 0.02 -0.98
N LEU A 113 -1.04 -0.11 -1.74
CA LEU A 113 -0.88 -1.13 -2.77
C LEU A 113 -0.93 -2.55 -2.20
N CYS A 114 -0.30 -2.81 -1.05
CA CYS A 114 -0.42 -4.10 -0.34
C CYS A 114 -1.87 -4.39 0.03
N GLY A 115 -2.62 -3.35 0.40
CA GLY A 115 -4.05 -3.43 0.60
C GLY A 115 -4.84 -3.86 -0.63
N LEU A 116 -4.51 -3.35 -1.81
CA LEU A 116 -5.12 -3.82 -3.05
C LEU A 116 -4.86 -5.31 -3.30
N PHE A 117 -3.68 -5.83 -2.95
CA PHE A 117 -3.40 -7.26 -3.06
C PHE A 117 -4.19 -8.10 -2.05
N GLY A 118 -4.30 -7.64 -0.79
CA GLY A 118 -5.15 -8.29 0.21
C GLY A 118 -6.62 -8.29 -0.18
N ALA A 119 -7.10 -7.15 -0.70
CA ALA A 119 -8.44 -7.01 -1.24
C ALA A 119 -8.68 -7.91 -2.46
N TRP A 120 -7.70 -8.01 -3.35
CA TRP A 120 -7.78 -8.88 -4.54
C TRP A 120 -7.87 -10.34 -4.16
N PHE A 121 -7.06 -10.78 -3.21
CA PHE A 121 -7.15 -12.12 -2.67
C PHE A 121 -8.54 -12.40 -2.06
N ALA A 122 -9.02 -11.52 -1.18
CA ALA A 122 -10.35 -11.66 -0.57
C ALA A 122 -11.48 -11.67 -1.60
N PHE A 123 -11.44 -10.76 -2.58
CA PHE A 123 -12.40 -10.69 -3.67
C PHE A 123 -12.42 -11.99 -4.47
N THR A 124 -11.26 -12.51 -4.89
CA THR A 124 -11.16 -13.77 -5.63
C THR A 124 -11.77 -14.94 -4.85
N LEU A 125 -11.62 -14.99 -3.52
CA LEU A 125 -12.27 -16.01 -2.70
C LEU A 125 -13.80 -15.83 -2.63
N ILE A 126 -14.28 -14.60 -2.48
CA ILE A 126 -15.71 -14.28 -2.39
C ILE A 126 -16.42 -14.60 -3.71
N THR A 127 -15.78 -14.30 -4.84
CA THR A 127 -16.38 -14.43 -6.18
C THR A 127 -15.88 -15.67 -6.93
N TRP A 128 -15.39 -16.68 -6.21
CA TRP A 128 -14.73 -17.86 -6.76
C TRP A 128 -15.49 -18.54 -7.92
N ASN A 129 -16.82 -18.58 -7.83
CA ASN A 129 -17.69 -19.19 -8.85
C ASN A 129 -18.29 -18.18 -9.85
N GLN A 130 -18.05 -16.87 -9.68
CA GLN A 130 -18.71 -15.80 -10.43
C GLN A 130 -17.79 -15.10 -11.43
N THR A 131 -16.53 -14.87 -11.04
CA THR A 131 -15.60 -14.04 -11.82
C THR A 131 -14.57 -14.85 -12.60
N LEU A 132 -14.43 -16.13 -12.29
CA LEU A 132 -13.49 -17.02 -12.96
C LEU A 132 -14.25 -18.05 -13.78
N PRO A 133 -13.74 -18.47 -14.95
CA PRO A 133 -14.31 -19.59 -15.69
C PRO A 133 -14.44 -20.81 -14.78
N LEU A 134 -15.43 -21.66 -15.04
CA LEU A 134 -15.60 -22.93 -14.31
C LEU A 134 -14.35 -23.84 -14.41
N ASP A 135 -13.40 -23.54 -15.30
CA ASP A 135 -12.10 -24.19 -15.38
C ASP A 135 -11.28 -23.97 -14.09
N VAL A 136 -10.96 -25.09 -13.43
CA VAL A 136 -10.12 -25.14 -12.23
C VAL A 136 -8.71 -24.60 -12.52
N ARG A 137 -8.22 -24.74 -13.76
CA ARG A 137 -6.88 -24.30 -14.15
C ARG A 137 -6.72 -22.78 -14.05
N ASP A 138 -7.65 -22.03 -14.61
CA ASP A 138 -7.59 -20.57 -14.63
C ASP A 138 -7.68 -19.99 -13.22
N ARG A 139 -8.53 -20.60 -12.37
CA ARG A 139 -8.64 -20.25 -10.95
C ARG A 139 -7.33 -20.46 -10.20
N ASN A 140 -6.72 -21.62 -10.37
CA ASN A 140 -5.44 -21.93 -9.75
C ASN A 140 -4.34 -20.98 -10.24
N GLN A 141 -4.31 -20.64 -11.53
CA GLN A 141 -3.34 -19.68 -12.07
C GLN A 141 -3.51 -18.28 -11.47
N GLN A 142 -4.74 -17.79 -11.32
CA GLN A 142 -4.97 -16.49 -10.69
C GLN A 142 -4.53 -16.49 -9.23
N VAL A 143 -4.90 -17.50 -8.44
CA VAL A 143 -4.48 -17.59 -7.02
C VAL A 143 -2.97 -17.72 -6.90
N MET A 144 -2.31 -18.51 -7.75
CA MET A 144 -0.86 -18.59 -7.77
C MET A 144 -0.21 -17.26 -8.11
N ALA A 145 -0.76 -16.49 -9.06
CA ALA A 145 -0.25 -15.16 -9.39
C ALA A 145 -0.39 -14.19 -8.21
N ILE A 146 -1.56 -14.14 -7.56
CA ILE A 146 -1.80 -13.31 -6.38
C ILE A 146 -0.86 -13.72 -5.23
N GLY A 147 -0.78 -15.03 -4.95
CA GLY A 147 0.07 -15.59 -3.92
C GLY A 147 1.55 -15.31 -4.16
N PHE A 148 2.02 -15.42 -5.40
CA PHE A 148 3.38 -15.05 -5.80
C PHE A 148 3.65 -13.57 -5.55
N CYS A 149 2.73 -12.67 -5.93
CA CYS A 149 2.87 -11.24 -5.67
C CYS A 149 2.94 -10.93 -4.17
N ILE A 150 2.06 -11.52 -3.37
CA ILE A 150 2.06 -11.35 -1.91
C ILE A 150 3.36 -11.89 -1.30
N ALA A 151 3.83 -13.06 -1.73
CA ALA A 151 5.08 -13.64 -1.25
C ALA A 151 6.30 -12.78 -1.62
N LEU A 152 6.34 -12.24 -2.84
CA LEU A 152 7.40 -11.33 -3.27
C LEU A 152 7.39 -10.03 -2.46
N ILE A 153 6.20 -9.44 -2.23
CA ILE A 153 6.04 -8.26 -1.37
C ILE A 153 6.53 -8.59 0.04
N ALA A 154 6.11 -9.72 0.61
CA ALA A 154 6.54 -10.14 1.94
C ALA A 154 8.07 -10.29 2.02
N LEU A 155 8.70 -10.94 1.04
CA LEU A 155 10.16 -11.10 0.99
C LEU A 155 10.88 -9.73 0.95
N LEU A 156 10.43 -8.83 0.09
CA LEU A 156 11.01 -7.49 -0.03
C LEU A 156 10.74 -6.61 1.21
N SER A 157 9.69 -6.92 1.97
CA SER A 157 9.28 -6.17 3.16
C SER A 157 10.32 -6.20 4.29
N PHE A 158 11.13 -7.25 4.36
CA PHE A 158 12.14 -7.41 5.41
C PHE A 158 13.49 -6.78 5.07
N THR A 159 13.60 -6.08 3.93
CA THR A 159 14.81 -5.33 3.62
C THR A 159 14.93 -4.08 4.52
N PRO A 160 16.15 -3.62 4.87
CA PRO A 160 16.35 -2.56 5.89
C PRO A 160 15.61 -1.24 5.65
N LEU A 161 15.24 -0.95 4.41
CA LEU A 161 14.59 0.30 3.99
C LEU A 161 13.07 0.19 3.81
N VAL A 162 12.49 -1.00 4.02
CA VAL A 162 11.07 -1.25 3.79
C VAL A 162 10.32 -1.40 5.11
N ASP A 163 9.11 -0.85 5.15
CA ASP A 163 8.25 -0.86 6.32
C ASP A 163 7.33 -2.09 6.28
N PHE A 164 7.80 -3.21 6.84
CA PHE A 164 7.02 -4.45 6.85
C PHE A 164 5.70 -4.33 7.60
N ALA A 165 5.65 -3.50 8.65
CA ALA A 165 4.44 -3.29 9.44
C ALA A 165 3.38 -2.56 8.63
N ALA A 166 3.77 -1.56 7.84
CA ALA A 166 2.89 -0.88 6.91
C ALA A 166 2.36 -1.84 5.84
N HIS A 167 3.20 -2.70 5.27
CA HIS A 167 2.76 -3.67 4.27
C HIS A 167 1.77 -4.69 4.83
N LEU A 168 2.05 -5.25 6.01
CA LEU A 168 1.16 -6.20 6.67
C LEU A 168 -0.17 -5.56 7.07
N GLY A 169 -0.12 -4.37 7.67
CA GLY A 169 -1.30 -3.61 8.08
C GLY A 169 -2.18 -3.22 6.89
N GLY A 170 -1.56 -2.76 5.80
CA GLY A 170 -2.26 -2.45 4.56
C GLY A 170 -2.94 -3.67 3.95
N LEU A 171 -2.22 -4.79 3.82
CA LEU A 171 -2.74 -6.05 3.28
C LEU A 171 -3.93 -6.57 4.09
N ALA A 172 -3.80 -6.61 5.42
CA ALA A 172 -4.88 -7.05 6.30
C ALA A 172 -6.11 -6.14 6.18
N ALA A 173 -5.91 -4.82 6.26
CA ALA A 173 -7.01 -3.85 6.15
C ALA A 173 -7.71 -3.94 4.79
N GLY A 174 -6.97 -4.07 3.70
CA GLY A 174 -7.55 -4.18 2.36
C GLY A 174 -8.41 -5.43 2.20
N GLY A 175 -7.92 -6.57 2.70
CA GLY A 175 -8.69 -7.81 2.76
C GLY A 175 -9.99 -7.64 3.56
N THR A 176 -9.91 -7.03 4.75
CA THR A 176 -11.09 -6.78 5.59
C THR A 176 -12.10 -5.84 4.92
N VAL A 177 -11.64 -4.73 4.34
CA VAL A 177 -12.52 -3.78 3.64
C VAL A 177 -13.18 -4.45 2.43
N ALA A 178 -12.44 -5.24 1.66
CA ALA A 178 -13.00 -5.98 0.53
C ALA A 178 -14.06 -7.00 0.98
N MET A 179 -13.84 -7.72 2.09
CA MET A 179 -14.84 -8.63 2.65
C MET A 179 -16.16 -7.91 2.96
N VAL A 180 -16.09 -6.68 3.51
CA VAL A 180 -17.29 -5.87 3.79
C VAL A 180 -17.93 -5.39 2.50
N LEU A 181 -17.17 -4.77 1.60
CA LEU A 181 -17.70 -4.16 0.37
C LEU A 181 -18.30 -5.16 -0.61
N PHE A 182 -17.77 -6.39 -0.64
CA PHE A 182 -18.20 -7.42 -1.59
C PHE A 182 -19.02 -8.54 -0.94
N ALA A 183 -19.37 -8.44 0.34
CA ALA A 183 -20.14 -9.46 1.07
C ALA A 183 -21.44 -9.88 0.35
N GLY A 184 -22.15 -8.93 -0.26
CA GLY A 184 -23.40 -9.20 -0.98
C GLY A 184 -23.23 -10.16 -2.16
N ARG A 185 -22.02 -10.28 -2.73
CA ARG A 185 -21.76 -11.23 -3.82
C ARG A 185 -21.78 -12.68 -3.35
N LEU A 186 -21.58 -12.98 -2.07
CA LEU A 186 -21.69 -14.35 -1.55
C LEU A 186 -23.09 -14.96 -1.74
N GLN A 187 -24.13 -14.13 -1.85
CA GLN A 187 -25.53 -14.57 -1.96
C GLN A 187 -25.91 -15.03 -3.37
N HIS A 188 -25.04 -14.85 -4.36
CA HIS A 188 -25.33 -15.05 -5.78
C HIS A 188 -24.40 -16.08 -6.46
N GLY A 189 -23.65 -16.88 -5.69
CA GLY A 189 -22.69 -17.88 -6.19
C GLY A 189 -23.05 -19.30 -5.78
#